data_AF-A0A090IBU7-F1
#
_entry.id   AF-A0A090IBU7-F1
#
_cell.length_a   1.000
_cell.length_b   1.000
_cell.length_c   1.000
_cell.angle_alpha   90.00
_cell.angle_beta   90.00
_cell.angle_gamma   90.00
#
_symmetry.space_group_name_H-M   'P 1'
#
loop_
_entity.id
_entity.type
_entity.pdbx_description
1 polymer ?
#
loop_
_entity_poly.entity_id
_entity_poly.type
_entity_poly.pdbx_seq_one_letter_code
_entity_poly.pdbx_strand_id
1 'polypeptide(L)'
;MEDILIKHKDMRKYLLAHDLPTNDFGNASFFAFVEYVSPLRKCRVETLVSFVLAGYCEGTVRLDPNEALTQMEYMMNFTCAWHECEFDLVSNSFVIRGSDEAKMGGDFVVTIRQY
;
A
#
# COMPACT_ATOMS: atom_id res chain seq x y z
N MET A 1 1.94 19.27 -19.95
CA MET A 1 1.80 19.47 -18.50
C MET A 1 1.38 18.11 -18.01
N GLU A 2 2.35 17.26 -17.66
CA GLU A 2 2.07 15.87 -17.27
C GLU A 2 1.19 15.91 -16.02
N ASP A 3 0.01 15.32 -16.14
CA ASP A 3 -0.88 15.08 -15.02
C ASP A 3 -0.04 14.43 -13.92
N ILE A 4 0.13 15.13 -12.82
CA ILE A 4 0.61 14.57 -11.57
C ILE A 4 -0.39 13.46 -11.27
N LEU A 5 -0.01 12.22 -11.64
CA LEU A 5 -0.81 11.01 -11.50
C LEU A 5 -1.50 11.10 -10.15
N ILE A 6 -2.81 11.01 -10.16
CA ILE A 6 -3.60 11.11 -8.94
C ILE A 6 -3.35 9.82 -8.14
N LYS A 7 -2.22 9.78 -7.41
CA LYS A 7 -1.65 8.59 -6.76
C LYS A 7 -2.57 7.99 -5.71
N HIS A 8 -3.59 8.71 -5.27
CA HIS A 8 -4.55 8.27 -4.26
C HIS A 8 -5.88 7.78 -4.85
N LYS A 9 -6.13 7.92 -6.16
CA LYS A 9 -7.41 7.49 -6.77
C LYS A 9 -7.67 6.02 -6.51
N ASP A 10 -6.68 5.18 -6.74
CA ASP A 10 -6.80 3.75 -6.55
C ASP A 10 -6.89 3.36 -5.07
N MET A 11 -6.26 4.11 -4.16
CA MET A 11 -6.49 3.95 -2.71
C MET A 11 -7.96 4.18 -2.35
N ARG A 12 -8.56 5.27 -2.85
CA ARG A 12 -9.98 5.59 -2.59
C ARG A 12 -10.91 4.53 -3.19
N LYS A 13 -10.62 4.05 -4.42
CA LYS A 13 -11.40 2.97 -5.03
C LYS A 13 -11.32 1.68 -4.21
N TYR A 14 -10.13 1.34 -3.71
CA TYR A 14 -9.94 0.17 -2.85
C TYR A 14 -10.81 0.28 -1.60
N LEU A 15 -10.71 1.38 -0.85
CA LEU A 15 -11.52 1.57 0.36
C LEU A 15 -13.02 1.48 0.06
N LEU A 16 -13.49 2.10 -1.03
CA LEU A 16 -14.89 2.07 -1.44
C LEU A 16 -15.36 0.66 -1.82
N ALA A 17 -14.55 -0.11 -2.55
CA ALA A 17 -14.91 -1.47 -2.96
C ALA A 17 -15.03 -2.45 -1.78
N HIS A 18 -14.45 -2.09 -0.64
CA HIS A 18 -14.39 -2.92 0.56
C HIS A 18 -15.13 -2.31 1.76
N ASP A 19 -15.89 -1.22 1.56
CA ASP A 19 -16.60 -0.49 2.62
C ASP A 19 -15.71 -0.14 3.84
N LEU A 20 -14.44 0.19 3.58
CA LEU A 20 -13.48 0.50 4.64
C LEU A 20 -13.65 1.94 5.16
N PRO A 21 -13.63 2.14 6.49
CA PRO A 21 -13.84 3.44 7.08
C PRO A 21 -12.62 4.36 6.90
N THR A 22 -12.90 5.65 6.75
CA THR A 22 -11.92 6.73 6.91
C THR A 22 -12.14 7.45 8.23
N ASN A 23 -11.06 7.96 8.84
CA ASN A 23 -11.14 8.85 10.00
C ASN A 23 -11.56 10.27 9.60
N ASP A 24 -11.71 11.14 10.60
CA ASP A 24 -12.15 12.55 10.42
C ASP A 24 -11.21 13.38 9.53
N PHE A 25 -9.97 12.93 9.34
CA PHE A 25 -8.98 13.56 8.46
C PHE A 25 -8.97 12.94 7.05
N GLY A 26 -9.88 12.01 6.77
CA GLY A 26 -9.98 11.31 5.49
C GLY A 26 -8.99 10.17 5.30
N ASN A 27 -8.11 9.87 6.27
CA ASN A 27 -7.15 8.76 6.19
C ASN A 27 -7.81 7.44 6.60
N ALA A 28 -7.23 6.30 6.20
CA ALA A 28 -7.76 4.99 6.54
C ALA A 28 -6.70 4.09 7.16
N SER A 29 -7.11 3.23 8.08
CA SER A 29 -6.28 2.16 8.66
C SER A 29 -7.11 0.89 8.80
N PHE A 30 -6.58 -0.24 8.33
CA PHE A 30 -7.29 -1.52 8.30
C PHE A 30 -6.30 -2.68 8.29
N PHE A 31 -6.72 -3.84 8.78
CA PHE A 31 -5.91 -5.06 8.71
C PHE A 31 -6.07 -5.73 7.34
N ALA A 32 -4.95 -6.18 6.77
CA ALA A 32 -4.93 -6.88 5.50
C ALA A 32 -3.78 -7.89 5.44
N PHE A 33 -3.91 -8.86 4.53
CA PHE A 33 -2.77 -9.69 4.14
C PHE A 33 -1.92 -8.94 3.13
N VAL A 34 -0.63 -8.82 3.45
CA VAL A 34 0.39 -8.26 2.58
C VAL A 34 1.27 -9.41 2.11
N GLU A 35 1.37 -9.59 0.81
CA GLU A 35 2.36 -10.45 0.17
C GLU A 35 3.43 -9.58 -0.49
N TYR A 36 4.69 -9.90 -0.21
CA TYR A 36 5.84 -9.33 -0.90
C TYR A 36 6.57 -10.44 -1.63
N VAL A 37 6.94 -10.18 -2.88
CA VAL A 37 7.71 -11.12 -3.71
C VAL A 37 8.82 -10.37 -4.44
N SER A 38 10.05 -10.80 -4.25
CA SER A 38 11.20 -10.42 -5.06
C SER A 38 12.10 -11.62 -5.34
N PRO A 39 13.08 -11.52 -6.25
CA PRO A 39 14.02 -12.62 -6.49
C PRO A 39 14.79 -13.06 -5.24
N LEU A 40 14.92 -12.20 -4.23
CA LEU A 40 15.71 -12.46 -3.02
C LEU A 40 14.86 -12.88 -1.82
N ARG A 41 13.59 -12.49 -1.78
CA ARG A 41 12.75 -12.61 -0.58
C ARG A 41 11.29 -12.85 -0.95
N LYS A 42 10.60 -13.56 -0.08
CA LYS A 42 9.14 -13.70 -0.13
C LYS A 42 8.60 -13.67 1.29
N CYS A 43 7.53 -12.91 1.52
CA CYS A 43 6.77 -12.99 2.76
C CYS A 43 5.27 -12.84 2.49
N ARG A 44 4.47 -13.40 3.39
CA ARG A 44 3.03 -13.17 3.44
C ARG A 44 2.64 -13.03 4.89
N VAL A 45 2.05 -11.89 5.24
CA VAL A 45 1.76 -11.55 6.63
C VAL A 45 0.45 -10.78 6.75
N GLU A 46 -0.25 -10.97 7.87
CA GLU A 46 -1.34 -10.07 8.25
C GLU A 46 -0.76 -8.90 9.04
N THR A 47 -1.03 -7.67 8.60
CA THR A 47 -0.56 -6.47 9.30
C THR A 47 -1.54 -5.31 9.14
N LEU A 48 -1.34 -4.25 9.92
CA LEU A 48 -2.07 -3.00 9.78
C LEU A 48 -1.53 -2.21 8.58
N VAL A 49 -2.44 -1.85 7.68
CA VAL A 49 -2.20 -1.01 6.51
C VAL A 49 -2.84 0.34 6.77
N SER A 50 -2.12 1.43 6.47
CA SER A 50 -2.66 2.78 6.53
C SER A 50 -2.46 3.54 5.23
N PHE A 51 -3.52 4.19 4.76
CA PHE A 51 -3.53 5.07 3.59
C PHE A 51 -3.66 6.53 4.03
N VAL A 52 -2.73 7.36 3.58
CA VAL A 52 -2.80 8.81 3.75
C VAL A 52 -3.52 9.40 2.53
N LEU A 53 -4.77 9.82 2.70
CA LEU A 53 -5.62 10.28 1.60
C LEU A 53 -5.82 11.79 1.56
N ALA A 54 -5.37 12.51 2.59
CA ALA A 54 -5.42 13.96 2.63
C ALA A 54 -4.28 14.52 3.49
N GLY A 55 -3.82 15.72 3.11
CA GLY A 55 -2.83 16.48 3.86
C GLY A 55 -1.39 16.21 3.43
N TYR A 56 -0.45 16.42 4.35
CA TYR A 56 0.97 16.25 4.05
C TYR A 56 1.31 14.79 3.78
N CYS A 57 2.03 14.53 2.69
CA CYS A 57 2.36 13.19 2.18
C CYS A 57 1.14 12.36 1.72
N GLU A 58 0.10 13.01 1.20
CA GLU A 58 -1.02 12.34 0.52
C GLU A 58 -0.54 11.34 -0.54
N GLY A 59 -1.18 10.17 -0.58
CA GLY A 59 -0.76 9.03 -1.39
C GLY A 59 0.34 8.18 -0.75
N THR A 60 0.66 8.38 0.53
CA THR A 60 1.58 7.50 1.27
C THR A 60 0.86 6.27 1.79
N VAL A 61 1.49 5.11 1.65
CA VAL A 61 1.06 3.87 2.33
C VAL A 61 1.96 3.62 3.54
N ARG A 62 1.42 3.03 4.60
CA ARG A 62 2.21 2.53 5.72
C ARG A 62 1.80 1.10 6.03
N LEU A 63 2.79 0.25 6.25
CA LEU A 63 2.61 -1.12 6.70
C LEU A 63 3.26 -1.21 8.07
N ASP A 64 2.56 -1.72 9.07
CA ASP A 64 3.12 -1.90 10.40
C ASP A 64 4.11 -3.08 10.38
N PRO A 65 5.39 -2.88 10.76
CA PRO A 65 6.36 -3.95 10.75
C PRO A 65 6.07 -4.98 11.85
N ASN A 66 6.48 -6.22 11.61
CA ASN A 66 6.45 -7.30 12.60
C ASN A 66 7.62 -8.27 12.37
N GLU A 67 7.66 -9.36 13.12
CA GLU A 67 8.76 -10.35 13.05
C GLU A 67 8.99 -10.93 11.64
N ALA A 68 7.94 -10.98 10.80
CA ALA A 68 8.01 -11.53 9.44
C ALA A 68 8.11 -10.43 8.34
N LEU A 69 7.93 -9.16 8.70
CA LEU A 69 7.93 -8.01 7.79
C LEU A 69 8.70 -6.86 8.44
N THR A 70 10.02 -6.83 8.23
CA THR A 70 10.90 -5.80 8.79
C THR A 70 11.27 -4.74 7.77
N GLN A 71 11.37 -3.48 8.20
CA GLN A 71 11.66 -2.35 7.30
C GLN A 71 12.99 -2.50 6.55
N MET A 72 14.03 -3.02 7.23
CA MET A 72 15.37 -3.19 6.65
C MET A 72 15.39 -4.26 5.55
N GLU A 73 14.59 -5.31 5.72
CA GLU A 73 14.58 -6.45 4.81
C GLU A 73 13.71 -6.23 3.58
N TYR A 74 12.61 -5.49 3.75
CA TYR A 74 11.59 -5.33 2.72
C TYR A 74 11.50 -3.89 2.19
N MET A 75 12.37 -2.97 2.63
CA MET A 75 12.40 -1.57 2.15
C MET A 75 11.01 -0.91 2.19
N MET A 76 10.34 -0.95 3.34
CA MET A 76 8.94 -0.55 3.56
C MET A 76 8.72 0.98 3.52
N ASN A 77 9.34 1.66 2.57
CA ASN A 77 9.39 3.10 2.45
C ASN A 77 8.43 3.61 1.37
N PHE A 78 7.13 3.45 1.61
CA PHE A 78 6.08 3.77 0.65
C PHE A 78 5.66 5.24 0.68
N THR A 79 6.62 6.16 0.63
CA THR A 79 6.24 7.57 0.47
C THR A 79 5.64 7.79 -0.91
N CYS A 80 4.74 8.76 -1.04
CA CYS A 80 4.13 9.13 -2.31
C CYS A 80 5.15 9.50 -3.41
N ALA A 81 6.43 9.68 -3.08
CA ALA A 81 7.49 9.95 -4.06
C ALA A 81 8.11 8.69 -4.69
N TRP A 82 8.04 7.53 -4.01
CA TRP A 82 8.83 6.34 -4.37
C TRP A 82 8.01 5.11 -4.73
N HIS A 83 6.69 5.26 -4.84
CA HIS A 83 5.83 4.18 -5.30
C HIS A 83 4.70 4.68 -6.18
N GLU A 84 4.13 3.71 -6.86
CA GLU A 84 2.85 3.78 -7.54
C GLU A 84 1.93 2.71 -6.96
N CYS A 85 0.63 2.95 -7.03
CA CYS A 85 -0.34 1.98 -6.57
C CYS A 85 -1.45 1.80 -7.58
N GLU A 86 -2.00 0.59 -7.60
CA GLU A 86 -3.04 0.17 -8.52
C GLU A 86 -4.01 -0.72 -7.78
N PHE A 87 -5.30 -0.45 -7.95
CA PHE A 87 -6.34 -1.34 -7.47
C PHE A 87 -6.89 -2.16 -8.64
N ASP A 88 -6.71 -3.47 -8.56
CA ASP A 88 -7.37 -4.43 -9.45
C ASP A 88 -8.66 -4.92 -8.79
N LEU A 89 -9.80 -4.46 -9.32
CA LEU A 89 -11.12 -4.85 -8.87
C LEU A 89 -11.43 -6.34 -9.15
N VAL A 90 -10.82 -6.94 -10.18
CA VAL A 90 -11.08 -8.33 -10.56
C VAL A 90 -10.46 -9.30 -9.56
N SER A 91 -9.19 -9.09 -9.22
CA SER A 91 -8.50 -9.89 -8.20
C SER A 91 -8.74 -9.40 -6.77
N ASN A 92 -9.43 -8.26 -6.62
CA ASN A 92 -9.68 -7.62 -5.34
C ASN A 92 -8.39 -7.30 -4.56
N SER A 93 -7.37 -6.88 -5.30
CA SER A 93 -6.02 -6.70 -4.79
C SER A 93 -5.50 -5.30 -5.06
N PHE A 94 -4.76 -4.78 -4.09
CA PHE A 94 -4.14 -3.47 -4.17
C PHE A 94 -2.63 -3.65 -4.27
N VAL A 95 -2.08 -3.33 -5.44
CA VAL A 95 -0.66 -3.51 -5.74
C VAL A 95 0.08 -2.20 -5.48
N ILE A 96 1.21 -2.29 -4.78
CA ILE A 96 2.11 -1.17 -4.49
C ILE A 96 3.46 -1.51 -5.12
N ARG A 97 3.87 -0.73 -6.12
CA ARG A 97 5.11 -0.97 -6.88
C ARG A 97 6.12 0.13 -6.58
N GLY A 98 7.35 -0.27 -6.25
CA GLY A 98 8.45 0.67 -6.03
C GLY A 98 8.86 1.31 -7.35
N SER A 99 8.88 2.65 -7.39
CA SER A 99 9.34 3.40 -8.57
C SER A 99 10.82 3.76 -8.50
N ASP A 100 11.46 3.58 -7.34
CA ASP A 100 12.88 3.88 -7.10
C ASP A 100 13.53 2.69 -6.37
N GLU A 101 14.34 1.91 -7.08
CA GLU A 101 14.98 0.69 -6.56
C GLU A 101 15.94 0.95 -5.39
N ALA A 102 16.49 2.16 -5.25
CA ALA A 102 17.38 2.53 -4.16
C ALA A 102 16.63 2.95 -2.89
N LYS A 103 15.33 3.25 -3.01
CA LYS A 103 14.47 3.69 -1.89
C LYS A 103 13.39 2.68 -1.53
N MET A 104 12.88 1.94 -2.52
CA MET A 104 11.86 0.93 -2.39
C MET A 104 12.08 -0.17 -3.45
N GLY A 105 12.62 -1.30 -3.01
CA GLY A 105 12.83 -2.46 -3.87
C GLY A 105 11.67 -3.44 -3.82
N GLY A 106 10.96 -3.61 -4.94
CA GLY A 106 9.99 -4.68 -5.17
C GLY A 106 8.52 -4.29 -5.03
N ASP A 107 7.66 -5.28 -5.24
CA ASP A 107 6.22 -5.13 -5.31
C ASP A 107 5.54 -5.77 -4.10
N PHE A 108 4.50 -5.09 -3.63
CA PHE A 108 3.64 -5.55 -2.55
C PHE A 108 2.22 -5.70 -3.06
N VAL A 109 1.55 -6.78 -2.64
CA VAL A 109 0.14 -7.01 -2.92
C VAL A 109 -0.62 -7.04 -1.61
N VAL A 110 -1.57 -6.14 -1.46
CA VAL A 110 -2.43 -6.00 -0.29
C VAL A 110 -3.81 -6.58 -0.62
N THR A 111 -4.29 -7.49 0.22
CA THR A 111 -5.60 -8.12 0.09
C THR A 111 -6.32 -8.14 1.43
N ILE A 112 -7.56 -7.61 1.46
CA ILE A 112 -8.40 -7.69 2.66
C ILE A 112 -8.92 -9.12 2.79
N ARG A 113 -8.96 -9.60 4.04
CA ARG A 113 -9.55 -10.88 4.38
C ARG A 113 -11.07 -10.82 4.17
N GLN A 114 -11.55 -11.37 3.06
CA GLN A 114 -12.97 -11.65 2.90
C GLN A 114 -13.29 -12.97 3.58
N TYR A 115 -14.26 -12.94 4.51
CA TYR A 115 -14.85 -14.13 5.12
C TYR A 115 -16.20 -14.43 4.49
#